data_AF-A0A198YPJ5-F1
#
_entry.id   AF-A0A198YPJ5-F1
#
_cell.length_a   1.000
_cell.length_b   1.000
_cell.length_c   1.000
_cell.angle_alpha   90.00
_cell.angle_beta   90.00
_cell.angle_gamma   90.00
#
_symmetry.space_group_name_H-M   'P 1'
#
loop_
_entity.id
_entity.type
_entity.pdbx_description
1 polymer ?
#
loop_
_entity_poly.entity_id
_entity_poly.type
_entity_poly.pdbx_seq_one_letter_code
_entity_poly.pdbx_strand_id
1 'polypeptide(L)'
;MRLRPPASLLEKVDEYPKSRRHGDQSARTAAGLGTLGFRTATHGDVDGIELKLSDLRDARIVVAAKLHGYSKIGEALQPPPHVHAPEVFLEARGSELIAKSSISVDLQGVELRLLLERVTDRPLPRDLSGEIPLPGLGLSHGRQHPLFLTARQRDQSRIWTSPLFMTV
;
A
#
# COMPACT_ATOMS: atom_id res chain seq x y z
N MET A 1 -37.16 26.33 1.41
CA MET A 1 -35.70 26.17 1.58
C MET A 1 -35.40 24.67 1.66
N ARG A 2 -35.01 24.04 0.56
CA ARG A 2 -34.70 22.60 0.52
C ARG A 2 -33.24 22.40 0.92
N LEU A 3 -33.01 21.91 2.13
CA LEU A 3 -31.70 21.44 2.56
C LEU A 3 -31.35 20.22 1.68
N ARG A 4 -30.34 20.36 0.82
CA ARG A 4 -29.74 19.18 0.17
C ARG A 4 -29.12 18.33 1.28
N PRO A 5 -29.35 17.01 1.32
CA PRO A 5 -28.52 16.13 2.14
C PRO A 5 -27.06 16.29 1.71
N PRO A 6 -26.07 16.17 2.61
CA PRO A 6 -24.67 16.21 2.22
C PRO A 6 -24.43 15.09 1.20
N ALA A 7 -23.86 15.45 0.05
CA ALA A 7 -23.42 14.48 -0.94
C ALA A 7 -22.49 13.47 -0.25
N SER A 8 -22.61 12.19 -0.59
CA SER A 8 -21.71 11.17 -0.06
C SER A 8 -20.27 11.53 -0.40
N LEU A 9 -19.40 11.59 0.61
CA LEU A 9 -17.97 11.86 0.43
C LEU A 9 -17.31 10.78 -0.45
N LEU A 10 -17.81 9.55 -0.36
CA LEU A 10 -17.33 8.40 -1.10
C LEU A 10 -18.01 8.32 -2.47
N GLU A 11 -17.22 8.33 -3.53
CA GLU A 11 -17.67 8.17 -4.92
C GLU A 11 -17.51 6.73 -5.42
N LYS A 12 -16.39 6.09 -5.05
CA LYS A 12 -16.03 4.76 -5.54
C LYS A 12 -15.14 4.01 -4.56
N VAL A 13 -15.29 2.68 -4.57
CA VAL A 13 -14.43 1.74 -3.88
C VAL A 13 -13.93 0.73 -4.91
N ASP A 14 -12.62 0.56 -5.01
CA ASP A 14 -11.99 -0.47 -5.82
C ASP A 14 -11.09 -1.34 -4.93
N GLU A 15 -10.95 -2.62 -5.27
CA GLU A 15 -9.98 -3.53 -4.63
C GLU A 15 -8.59 -3.36 -5.26
N TYR A 16 -7.54 -3.56 -4.47
CA TYR A 16 -6.15 -3.43 -4.91
C TYR A 16 -5.32 -4.67 -4.51
N PRO A 17 -4.52 -5.24 -5.44
CA PRO A 17 -4.28 -4.79 -6.82
C PRO A 17 -5.44 -5.13 -7.77
N LYS A 18 -5.79 -4.18 -8.67
CA LYS A 18 -6.93 -4.29 -9.61
C LYS A 18 -6.87 -5.53 -10.54
N SER A 19 -5.69 -6.12 -10.71
CA SER A 19 -5.44 -7.29 -11.56
C SER A 19 -5.75 -8.63 -10.90
N ARG A 20 -6.07 -8.67 -9.60
CA ARG A 20 -6.30 -9.92 -8.85
C ARG A 20 -7.64 -9.89 -8.11
N ARG A 21 -8.75 -10.06 -8.83
CA ARG A 21 -10.03 -10.40 -8.18
C ARG A 21 -10.00 -11.85 -7.72
N HIS A 22 -9.63 -12.09 -6.48
CA HIS A 22 -9.87 -13.37 -5.80
C HIS A 22 -11.20 -13.30 -5.04
N GLY A 23 -11.93 -14.41 -4.95
CA GLY A 23 -13.21 -14.48 -4.21
C GLY A 23 -13.09 -14.16 -2.71
N ASP A 24 -11.87 -14.03 -2.19
CA ASP A 24 -11.56 -13.84 -0.78
C ASP A 24 -11.32 -12.36 -0.39
N GLN A 25 -11.41 -11.44 -1.36
CA GLN A 25 -11.37 -10.00 -1.12
C GLN A 25 -12.77 -9.39 -1.25
N SER A 26 -13.10 -8.46 -0.37
CA SER A 26 -14.34 -7.69 -0.49
C SER A 26 -14.22 -6.34 0.22
N ALA A 27 -14.83 -5.32 -0.37
CA ALA A 27 -15.07 -4.03 0.27
C ALA A 27 -16.55 -3.68 0.11
N ARG A 28 -17.22 -3.37 1.22
CA ARG A 28 -18.66 -3.08 1.23
C ARG A 28 -18.93 -1.91 2.15
N THR A 29 -19.87 -1.06 1.76
CA THR A 29 -20.43 -0.06 2.67
C THR A 29 -21.03 -0.78 3.88
N ALA A 30 -20.52 -0.48 5.06
CA ALA A 30 -21.07 -0.98 6.31
C ALA A 30 -22.27 -0.11 6.73
N ALA A 31 -22.94 -0.44 7.84
CA ALA A 31 -24.07 0.35 8.33
C ALA A 31 -23.66 1.82 8.55
N GLY A 32 -24.30 2.73 7.81
CA GLY A 32 -24.08 4.18 7.89
C GLY A 32 -23.34 4.78 6.70
N LEU A 33 -23.65 6.04 6.38
CA LEU A 33 -22.95 6.80 5.36
C LEU A 33 -21.50 7.06 5.79
N GLY A 34 -20.53 6.74 4.92
CA GLY A 34 -19.11 7.00 5.16
C GLY A 34 -18.34 5.89 5.88
N THR A 35 -18.98 4.77 6.22
CA THR A 35 -18.32 3.61 6.83
C THR A 35 -18.17 2.47 5.81
N LEU A 36 -16.96 1.92 5.74
CA LEU A 36 -16.61 0.81 4.85
C LEU A 36 -16.06 -0.34 5.67
N GLY A 37 -16.59 -1.54 5.46
CA GLY A 37 -15.98 -2.79 5.90
C GLY A 37 -15.15 -3.36 4.76
N PHE A 38 -13.96 -3.85 5.06
CA PHE A 38 -13.12 -4.54 4.09
C PHE A 38 -12.57 -5.84 4.68
N ARG A 39 -12.36 -6.81 3.80
CA ARG A 39 -11.65 -8.06 4.06
C ARG A 39 -10.73 -8.30 2.87
N THR A 40 -9.45 -8.49 3.14
CA THR A 40 -8.45 -8.79 2.12
C THR A 40 -7.69 -10.05 2.51
N ALA A 41 -7.05 -10.68 1.52
CA ALA A 41 -6.22 -11.86 1.68
C ALA A 41 -4.98 -11.70 0.81
N THR A 42 -3.81 -11.62 1.45
CA THR A 42 -2.56 -11.21 0.80
C THR A 42 -1.84 -12.40 0.21
N HIS A 43 -1.80 -12.42 -1.12
CA HIS A 43 -1.13 -13.43 -1.94
C HIS A 43 0.21 -12.90 -2.50
N GLY A 44 0.76 -11.87 -1.86
CA GLY A 44 1.94 -11.11 -2.28
C GLY A 44 2.43 -10.21 -1.15
N ASP A 45 3.01 -9.05 -1.48
CA ASP A 45 3.58 -8.14 -0.48
C ASP A 45 2.57 -7.10 0.04
N VAL A 46 1.55 -6.75 -0.76
CA VAL A 46 0.57 -5.69 -0.45
C VAL A 46 -0.82 -6.07 -0.97
N ASP A 47 -1.85 -5.79 -0.17
CA ASP A 47 -3.24 -5.65 -0.59
C ASP A 47 -3.85 -4.37 -0.02
N GLY A 48 -4.95 -3.92 -0.60
CA GLY A 48 -5.74 -2.86 -0.01
C GLY A 48 -7.03 -2.57 -0.75
N ILE A 49 -7.60 -1.42 -0.41
CA ILE A 49 -8.73 -0.83 -1.11
C ILE A 49 -8.36 0.58 -1.55
N GLU A 50 -8.82 0.98 -2.71
CA GLU A 50 -8.67 2.32 -3.26
C GLU A 50 -10.02 3.03 -3.15
N LEU A 51 -10.02 4.21 -2.52
CA LEU A 51 -11.21 5.01 -2.30
C LEU A 51 -11.13 6.29 -3.13
N LYS A 52 -12.15 6.53 -3.95
CA LYS A 52 -12.34 7.82 -4.59
C LYS A 52 -13.26 8.68 -3.74
N LEU A 53 -12.75 9.84 -3.32
CA LEU A 53 -13.47 10.79 -2.48
C LEU A 53 -13.72 12.08 -3.25
N SER A 54 -14.90 12.68 -3.05
CA SER A 54 -15.26 13.97 -3.66
C SER A 54 -14.51 15.16 -3.04
N ASP A 55 -14.17 15.06 -1.75
CA ASP A 55 -13.25 15.96 -1.07
C ASP A 55 -12.42 15.19 -0.03
N LEU A 56 -11.14 15.54 0.10
CA LEU A 56 -10.24 14.98 1.09
C LEU A 56 -9.88 16.00 2.18
N ARG A 57 -9.90 17.31 1.91
CA ARG A 57 -9.25 18.31 2.75
C ARG A 57 -9.77 18.33 4.19
N ASP A 58 -11.08 18.26 4.34
CA ASP A 58 -11.77 18.31 5.64
C ASP A 58 -12.18 16.91 6.14
N ALA A 59 -11.77 15.85 5.43
CA ALA A 59 -12.09 14.48 5.80
C ALA A 59 -11.34 14.05 7.07
N ARG A 60 -12.03 13.32 7.94
CA ARG A 60 -11.43 12.53 9.02
C ARG A 60 -11.46 11.07 8.58
N ILE A 61 -10.30 10.45 8.47
CA ILE A 61 -10.15 9.06 8.06
C ILE A 61 -9.75 8.26 9.28
N VAL A 62 -10.54 7.24 9.59
CA VAL A 62 -10.28 6.30 10.67
C VAL A 62 -10.22 4.91 10.07
N VAL A 63 -9.09 4.23 10.26
CA VAL A 63 -8.87 2.85 9.83
C VAL A 63 -8.70 2.01 11.08
N ALA A 64 -9.61 1.06 11.27
CA ALA A 64 -9.48 0.01 12.26
C ALA A 64 -9.43 -1.33 11.52
N ALA A 65 -8.39 -2.12 11.76
CA ALA A 65 -8.23 -3.41 11.09
C ALA A 65 -7.62 -4.44 12.04
N LYS A 66 -7.95 -5.71 11.78
CA LYS A 66 -7.42 -6.87 12.48
C LYS A 66 -6.82 -7.82 11.46
N LEU A 67 -5.56 -8.19 11.66
CA LEU A 67 -4.88 -9.12 10.78
C LEU A 67 -4.98 -10.52 11.38
N HIS A 68 -5.79 -11.38 10.76
CA HIS A 68 -6.14 -12.70 11.31
C HIS A 68 -5.05 -13.78 11.17
N GLY A 69 -3.92 -13.47 10.52
CA GLY A 69 -2.80 -14.38 10.32
C GLY A 69 -2.79 -15.06 8.95
N TYR A 70 -1.67 -15.72 8.64
CA TYR A 70 -1.42 -16.39 7.36
C TYR A 70 -1.08 -17.86 7.62
N SER A 71 -1.78 -18.79 6.95
CA SER A 71 -1.47 -20.22 7.01
C SER A 71 -0.63 -20.62 5.81
N LYS A 72 0.67 -20.87 6.01
CA LYS A 72 1.57 -21.40 4.97
C LYS A 72 1.37 -22.90 4.72
N ILE A 73 0.96 -23.64 5.76
CA ILE A 73 0.82 -25.10 5.77
C ILE A 73 -0.37 -25.42 6.66
N GLY A 74 -1.37 -26.14 6.14
CA GLY A 74 -2.59 -26.54 6.88
C GLY A 74 -3.88 -26.26 6.12
N GLU A 75 -5.01 -26.57 6.75
CA GLU A 75 -6.34 -26.34 6.17
C GLU A 75 -6.72 -24.85 6.24
N ALA A 76 -6.86 -24.20 5.09
CA ALA A 76 -7.12 -22.76 4.99
C ALA A 76 -8.46 -22.31 5.61
N LEU A 77 -9.39 -23.24 5.80
CA LEU A 77 -10.68 -23.00 6.45
C LEU A 77 -10.61 -23.05 7.98
N GLN A 78 -9.52 -23.56 8.55
CA GLN A 78 -9.29 -23.51 9.99
C GLN A 78 -8.50 -22.25 10.36
N PRO A 79 -8.89 -21.54 11.43
CA PRO A 79 -8.15 -20.36 11.86
C PRO A 79 -6.69 -20.76 12.18
N PRO A 80 -5.69 -20.01 11.69
CA PRO A 80 -4.30 -20.30 12.00
C PRO A 80 -4.11 -20.29 13.52
N PRO A 81 -3.38 -21.24 14.12
CA PRO A 81 -3.14 -21.29 15.57
C PRO A 81 -2.22 -20.17 16.08
N HIS A 82 -1.94 -19.16 15.26
CA HIS A 82 -1.00 -18.09 15.57
C HIS A 82 -1.68 -17.01 16.42
N VAL A 83 -1.22 -16.87 17.67
CA VAL A 83 -1.75 -15.95 18.69
C VAL A 83 -1.53 -14.47 18.33
N HIS A 84 -0.58 -14.17 17.46
CA HIS A 84 -0.22 -12.81 17.07
C HIS A 84 -1.08 -12.34 15.88
N ALA A 85 -2.33 -11.97 16.18
CA ALA A 85 -3.22 -11.28 15.25
C ALA A 85 -3.19 -9.77 15.55
N PRO A 86 -2.27 -8.98 14.95
CA PRO A 86 -2.13 -7.57 15.29
C PRO A 86 -3.39 -6.81 14.91
N GLU A 87 -3.79 -5.92 15.80
CA GLU A 87 -4.85 -4.94 15.58
C GLU A 87 -4.19 -3.59 15.34
N VAL A 88 -4.77 -2.81 14.43
CA VAL A 88 -4.30 -1.48 14.09
C VAL A 88 -5.45 -0.50 14.16
N PHE A 89 -5.16 0.65 14.76
CA PHE A 89 -6.00 1.83 14.71
C PHE A 89 -5.15 2.99 14.18
N LEU A 90 -5.58 3.57 13.07
CA LEU A 90 -4.97 4.73 12.45
C LEU A 90 -6.04 5.80 12.28
N GLU A 91 -5.79 6.98 12.84
CA GLU A 91 -6.60 8.16 12.60
C GLU A 91 -5.76 9.24 11.91
N ALA A 92 -6.30 9.82 10.84
CA ALA A 92 -5.65 10.85 10.07
C ALA A 92 -6.65 11.92 9.60
N ARG A 93 -6.17 13.16 9.47
CA ARG A 93 -6.90 14.20 8.74
C ARG A 93 -6.50 14.19 7.28
N GLY A 94 -7.44 14.43 6.38
CA GLY A 94 -7.11 14.45 4.96
C GLY A 94 -6.21 15.64 4.56
N SER A 95 -6.26 16.76 5.28
CA SER A 95 -5.25 17.83 5.16
C SER A 95 -3.82 17.38 5.47
N GLU A 96 -3.65 16.48 6.45
CA GLU A 96 -2.36 15.86 6.75
C GLU A 96 -1.92 14.92 5.62
N LEU A 97 -2.84 14.12 5.10
CA LEU A 97 -2.57 13.21 3.97
C LEU A 97 -2.23 13.98 2.69
N ILE A 98 -2.82 15.16 2.48
CA ILE A 98 -2.45 16.05 1.37
C ILE A 98 -1.02 16.56 1.52
N ALA A 99 -0.63 16.96 2.73
CA ALA A 99 0.70 17.51 3.01
C ALA A 99 1.81 16.46 2.95
N LYS A 100 1.56 15.25 3.48
CA LYS A 100 2.57 14.18 3.59
C LYS A 100 2.52 13.16 2.45
N SER A 101 1.46 13.16 1.64
CA SER A 101 1.12 12.13 0.64
C SER A 101 0.86 10.72 1.20
N SER A 102 1.41 10.36 2.35
CA SER A 102 1.13 9.09 3.03
C SER A 102 1.30 9.21 4.55
N ILE A 103 0.62 8.31 5.26
CA ILE A 103 0.71 8.11 6.70
C ILE A 103 0.79 6.60 6.94
N SER A 104 1.72 6.15 7.78
CA SER A 104 1.95 4.74 8.02
C SER A 104 2.09 4.40 9.49
N VAL A 105 1.70 3.18 9.84
CA VAL A 105 1.91 2.59 11.16
C VAL A 105 2.57 1.23 10.99
N ASP A 106 3.71 1.03 11.64
CA ASP A 106 4.37 -0.27 11.71
C ASP A 106 3.63 -1.17 12.71
N LEU A 107 3.44 -2.43 12.33
CA LEU A 107 2.73 -3.43 13.10
C LEU A 107 3.71 -4.49 13.61
N GLN A 108 3.28 -5.22 14.64
CA GLN A 108 4.05 -6.37 15.13
C GLN A 108 4.15 -7.44 14.03
N GLY A 109 5.39 -7.77 13.66
CA GLY A 109 5.70 -8.65 12.54
C GLY A 109 6.93 -8.15 11.77
N VAL A 110 7.43 -8.95 10.83
CA VAL A 110 8.54 -8.55 9.96
C VAL A 110 7.98 -7.74 8.80
N GLU A 111 8.39 -6.48 8.70
CA GLU A 111 7.99 -5.54 7.63
C GLU A 111 6.48 -5.34 7.47
N LEU A 112 5.70 -5.61 8.51
CA LEU A 112 4.25 -5.47 8.48
C LEU A 112 3.85 -4.03 8.79
N ARG A 113 3.07 -3.43 7.88
CA ARG A 113 2.73 -2.00 7.95
C ARG A 113 1.33 -1.74 7.39
N LEU A 114 0.59 -0.87 8.06
CA LEU A 114 -0.58 -0.22 7.47
C LEU A 114 -0.14 1.08 6.79
N LEU A 115 -0.58 1.29 5.54
CA LEU A 115 -0.32 2.52 4.78
C LEU A 115 -1.65 3.15 4.36
N LEU A 116 -1.84 4.41 4.71
CA LEU A 116 -2.86 5.28 4.13
C LEU A 116 -2.16 6.24 3.17
N GLU A 117 -2.53 6.23 1.90
CA GLU A 117 -1.87 7.06 0.88
C GLU A 117 -2.86 7.82 -0.01
N ARG A 118 -2.41 8.99 -0.46
CA ARG A 118 -3.07 9.75 -1.52
C ARG A 118 -2.49 9.33 -2.86
N VAL A 119 -3.25 8.58 -3.62
CA VAL A 119 -2.91 8.16 -4.99
C VAL A 119 -3.15 9.32 -5.97
N THR A 120 -2.33 9.39 -7.03
CA THR A 120 -2.46 10.41 -8.08
C THR A 120 -3.23 9.86 -9.27
N ASP A 121 -4.19 10.63 -9.78
CA ASP A 121 -4.87 10.33 -11.05
C ASP A 121 -4.05 10.76 -12.28
N ARG A 122 -2.94 11.49 -12.08
CA ARG A 122 -2.05 11.87 -13.17
C ARG A 122 -1.33 10.64 -13.72
N PRO A 123 -1.17 10.53 -15.04
CA PRO A 123 -0.37 9.46 -15.62
C PRO A 123 1.05 9.51 -15.05
N LEU A 124 1.55 8.34 -14.64
CA LEU A 124 2.92 8.21 -14.19
C LEU A 124 3.87 8.30 -15.39
N PRO A 125 5.10 8.82 -15.22
CA PRO A 125 6.10 8.81 -16.28
C PRO A 125 6.36 7.37 -16.74
N ARG A 126 6.35 7.15 -18.07
CA ARG A 126 6.68 5.85 -18.66
C ARG A 126 8.17 5.58 -18.62
N ASP A 127 8.96 6.63 -18.84
CA ASP A 127 10.41 6.58 -18.93
C ASP A 127 11.00 7.53 -17.88
N LEU A 128 11.99 7.05 -17.14
CA LEU A 128 12.78 7.83 -16.20
C LEU A 128 14.24 7.63 -16.57
N SER A 129 14.99 8.72 -16.67
CA SER A 129 16.43 8.71 -16.91
C SER A 129 17.13 9.53 -15.83
N GLY A 130 18.40 9.19 -15.59
CA GLY A 130 19.24 9.84 -14.60
C GLY A 130 20.64 9.24 -14.61
N GLU A 131 21.51 9.82 -13.79
CA GLU A 131 22.90 9.40 -13.67
C GLU A 131 23.20 9.01 -12.22
N ILE A 132 23.97 7.94 -12.04
CA ILE A 132 24.44 7.48 -10.73
C ILE A 132 25.95 7.72 -10.67
N PRO A 133 26.43 8.64 -9.81
CA PRO A 133 27.86 8.90 -9.70
C PRO A 133 28.59 7.73 -9.03
N LEU A 134 29.48 7.08 -9.78
CA LEU A 134 30.27 5.94 -9.30
C LEU A 134 31.17 6.23 -8.08
N PRO A 135 31.80 7.43 -7.95
CA PRO A 135 32.64 7.72 -6.79
C PRO A 135 31.92 7.59 -5.44
N GLY A 136 30.59 7.81 -5.41
CA GLY A 136 29.78 7.68 -4.20
C GLY A 136 29.48 6.24 -3.77
N LEU A 137 29.83 5.24 -4.59
CA LEU A 137 29.54 3.84 -4.34
C LEU A 137 30.65 3.09 -3.58
N GLY A 138 31.78 3.74 -3.30
CA GLY A 138 32.87 3.16 -2.51
C GLY A 138 33.53 1.92 -3.15
N LEU A 139 33.53 1.86 -4.48
CA LEU A 139 34.04 0.71 -5.25
C LEU A 139 35.58 0.68 -5.22
N SER A 140 36.16 -0.52 -5.06
CA SER A 140 37.61 -0.70 -5.04
C SER A 140 38.22 -0.60 -6.45
N HIS A 141 39.26 0.22 -6.60
CA HIS A 141 39.94 0.41 -7.88
C HIS A 141 40.57 -0.89 -8.42
N GLY A 142 40.51 -1.08 -9.74
CA GLY A 142 41.15 -2.21 -10.42
C GLY A 142 40.46 -3.57 -10.18
N ARG A 143 39.28 -3.59 -9.57
CA ARG A 143 38.42 -4.77 -9.44
C ARG A 143 37.15 -4.61 -10.26
N GLN A 144 36.65 -5.73 -10.78
CA GLN A 144 35.33 -5.79 -11.40
C GLN A 144 34.26 -5.95 -10.31
N HIS A 145 33.23 -5.12 -10.37
CA HIS A 145 32.12 -5.09 -9.43
C HIS A 145 30.83 -5.47 -10.16
N PRO A 146 30.14 -6.56 -9.75
CA PRO A 146 28.79 -6.85 -10.22
C PRO A 146 27.79 -5.96 -9.48
N LEU A 147 27.12 -5.07 -10.20
CA LEU A 147 26.11 -4.16 -9.67
C LEU A 147 24.73 -4.52 -10.22
N PHE A 148 23.70 -4.35 -9.40
CA PHE A 148 22.31 -4.53 -9.81
C PHE A 148 21.61 -3.19 -9.67
N LEU A 149 20.86 -2.79 -10.70
CA LEU A 149 19.90 -1.71 -10.55
C LEU A 149 18.58 -2.33 -10.09
N THR A 150 18.06 -1.79 -8.99
CA THR A 150 16.77 -2.19 -8.46
C THR A 150 15.83 -1.00 -8.51
N ALA A 151 14.59 -1.25 -8.94
CA ALA A 151 13.52 -0.29 -8.78
C ALA A 151 12.41 -0.93 -7.97
N ARG A 152 11.90 -0.18 -7.00
CA ARG A 152 10.80 -0.59 -6.13
C ARG A 152 9.67 0.41 -6.24
N GLN A 153 8.50 -0.06 -6.63
CA GLN A 153 7.26 0.71 -6.58
C GLN A 153 6.73 0.78 -5.15
N ARG A 154 5.82 1.72 -4.87
CA ARG A 154 5.27 1.93 -3.51
C ARG A 154 4.53 0.72 -2.97
N ASP A 155 3.89 -0.03 -3.87
CA ASP A 155 3.22 -1.32 -3.63
C ASP A 155 4.19 -2.49 -3.38
N GLN A 156 5.48 -2.19 -3.16
CA GLN A 156 6.56 -3.16 -2.99
C GLN A 156 6.90 -4.00 -4.22
N SER A 157 6.26 -3.78 -5.38
CA SER A 157 6.66 -4.43 -6.63
C SER A 157 8.11 -4.06 -6.95
N ARG A 158 8.94 -5.07 -7.25
CA ARG A 158 10.39 -4.92 -7.48
C ARG A 158 10.79 -5.44 -8.85
N ILE A 159 11.66 -4.71 -9.51
CA ILE A 159 12.40 -5.17 -10.69
C ILE A 159 13.90 -5.02 -10.45
N TRP A 160 14.66 -5.90 -11.08
CA TRP A 160 16.11 -6.00 -10.95
C TRP A 160 16.67 -6.18 -12.36
N THR A 161 17.77 -5.52 -12.67
CA THR A 161 18.52 -5.83 -13.90
C THR A 161 19.31 -7.13 -13.72
N SER A 162 19.76 -7.71 -14.82
CA SER A 162 20.94 -8.58 -14.80
C SER A 162 22.14 -7.84 -14.19
N PRO A 163 23.15 -8.55 -13.68
CA PRO A 163 24.35 -7.91 -13.14
C PRO A 163 25.05 -7.09 -14.22
N LEU A 164 25.36 -5.84 -13.89
CA LEU A 164 26.19 -4.93 -14.65
C LEU A 164 27.61 -5.00 -14.09
N PHE A 165 28.56 -5.44 -14.90
CA PHE A 165 29.95 -5.57 -14.47
C PHE A 165 30.72 -4.28 -14.78
N MET A 166 31.23 -3.63 -13.74
CA MET A 166 31.93 -2.35 -13.87
C MET A 166 33.33 -2.42 -13.24
N THR A 167 34.29 -1.78 -13.89
CA THR A 167 35.64 -1.58 -13.35
C THR A 167 35.86 -0.09 -13.15
N VAL A 168 36.39 0.29 -12.00
CA VAL A 168 36.66 1.68 -11.59
C VAL A 168 38.14 1.86 -11.28
#